data_AF-A0A1E4U363-F1
#
_entry.id   AF-A0A1E4U363-F1
#
_cell.length_a   1.000
_cell.length_b   1.000
_cell.length_c   1.000
_cell.angle_alpha   90.00
_cell.angle_beta   90.00
_cell.angle_gamma   90.00
#
_symmetry.space_group_name_H-M   'P 1'
#
loop_
_entity.id
_entity.type
_entity.pdbx_description
1 polymer ?
#
loop_
_entity_poly.entity_id
_entity_poly.type
_entity_poly.pdbx_seq_one_letter_code
_entity_poly.pdbx_strand_id
1 'polypeptide(L)'
;MKGTPEAPACGFSRATIQILGQQGVDPAKFAAYNVLEDNELREGIKEFSQWPTIPQLYVDKEFVGGCDIIMSMSQSGELADLLEKANALVPAEEEEISSEGKTSEKA
;
A
#
# COMPACT_ATOMS: atom_id res chain seq x y z
N MET A 1 -7.98 1.77 2.79
CA MET A 1 -8.00 0.29 2.67
C MET A 1 -8.96 -0.31 3.69
N LYS A 2 -9.23 -1.63 3.67
CA LYS A 2 -10.00 -2.32 4.72
C LYS A 2 -9.04 -2.99 5.71
N GLY A 3 -9.02 -2.53 6.96
CA GLY A 3 -8.00 -2.87 7.96
C GLY A 3 -6.80 -1.93 7.91
N THR A 4 -5.67 -2.35 8.49
CA THR A 4 -4.39 -1.61 8.46
C THR A 4 -3.35 -2.37 7.62
N PRO A 5 -2.21 -1.75 7.25
CA PRO A 5 -1.13 -2.46 6.55
C PRO A 5 -0.64 -3.71 7.30
N GLU A 6 -0.58 -3.66 8.63
CA GLU A 6 -0.16 -4.76 9.51
C GLU A 6 -1.27 -5.82 9.66
N ALA A 7 -2.53 -5.39 9.65
CA ALA A 7 -3.70 -6.24 9.84
C ALA A 7 -4.77 -6.01 8.73
N PRO A 8 -4.51 -6.44 7.48
CA PRO A 8 -5.46 -6.25 6.39
C PRO A 8 -6.67 -7.18 6.55
N ALA A 9 -7.87 -6.59 6.56
CA ALA A 9 -9.14 -7.27 6.82
C ALA A 9 -9.85 -7.76 5.55
N CYS A 10 -9.27 -7.53 4.37
CA CYS A 10 -9.84 -7.92 3.07
C CYS A 10 -8.72 -8.39 2.13
N GLY A 11 -8.97 -9.47 1.38
CA GLY A 11 -7.99 -10.04 0.43
C GLY A 11 -7.46 -9.03 -0.59
N PHE A 12 -8.32 -8.19 -1.14
CA PHE A 12 -7.91 -7.11 -2.06
C PHE A 12 -7.03 -6.06 -1.39
N SER A 13 -7.33 -5.68 -0.14
CA SER A 13 -6.49 -4.76 0.63
C SER A 13 -5.13 -5.37 0.95
N ARG A 14 -5.09 -6.67 1.29
CA ARG A 14 -3.84 -7.41 1.50
C ARG A 14 -2.98 -7.46 0.23
N ALA A 15 -3.59 -7.81 -0.90
CA ALA A 15 -2.91 -7.87 -2.18
C ALA A 15 -2.32 -6.50 -2.59
N THR A 16 -3.09 -5.42 -2.40
CA THR A 16 -2.60 -4.06 -2.68
C THR A 16 -1.39 -3.69 -1.82
N ILE A 17 -1.43 -3.94 -0.51
CA ILE A 17 -0.28 -3.67 0.38
C ILE A 17 0.93 -4.51 -0.01
N GLN A 18 0.73 -5.79 -0.34
CA GLN A 18 1.82 -6.65 -0.78
C GLN A 18 2.47 -6.14 -2.06
N ILE A 19 1.69 -5.71 -3.05
CA ILE A 19 2.21 -5.14 -4.30
C ILE A 19 3.03 -3.89 -4.00
N LEU A 20 2.52 -2.95 -3.20
CA LEU A 20 3.25 -1.73 -2.87
C LEU A 20 4.56 -2.01 -2.11
N GLY A 21 4.54 -3.00 -1.22
CA GLY A 21 5.76 -3.48 -0.55
C GLY A 21 6.77 -4.09 -1.52
N GLN A 22 6.32 -4.88 -2.48
CA GLN A 22 7.18 -5.46 -3.53
C GLN A 22 7.76 -4.40 -4.47
N GLN A 23 7.03 -3.30 -4.70
CA GLN A 23 7.52 -2.15 -5.46
C GLN A 23 8.57 -1.33 -4.68
N GLY A 24 8.73 -1.57 -3.37
CA GLY A 24 9.69 -0.84 -2.54
C GLY A 24 9.22 0.57 -2.18
N VAL A 25 7.90 0.76 -2.00
CA VAL A 25 7.37 2.05 -1.53
C VAL A 25 7.95 2.39 -0.16
N ASP A 26 8.47 3.60 -0.04
CA ASP A 26 9.06 4.14 1.19
C ASP A 26 7.99 4.27 2.29
N PRO A 27 8.14 3.57 3.42
CA PRO A 27 7.21 3.69 4.55
C PRO A 27 7.04 5.11 5.07
N ALA A 28 8.07 5.97 4.96
CA ALA A 28 8.00 7.36 5.38
C ALA A 28 7.12 8.24 4.47
N LYS A 29 6.85 7.78 3.24
CA LYS A 29 6.02 8.46 2.23
C LYS A 29 4.69 7.76 2.00
N PHE A 30 4.45 6.64 2.67
CA PHE A 30 3.23 5.88 2.57
C PHE A 30 2.29 6.16 3.75
N ALA A 31 1.01 6.30 3.46
CA ALA A 31 -0.03 6.38 4.47
C ALA A 31 -1.21 5.49 4.07
N ALA A 32 -1.79 4.81 5.07
CA ALA A 32 -2.96 3.98 4.90
C ALA A 32 -4.05 4.38 5.90
N TYR A 33 -5.28 4.53 5.40
CA TYR A 33 -6.44 4.85 6.21
C TYR A 33 -7.42 3.67 6.23
N ASN A 34 -7.83 3.25 7.43
CA ASN A 34 -8.75 2.15 7.63
C ASN A 34 -10.21 2.61 7.54
N VAL A 35 -10.89 2.28 6.45
CA VAL A 35 -12.29 2.69 6.23
C VAL A 35 -13.31 1.82 6.98
N LEU A 36 -12.87 0.77 7.68
CA LEU A 36 -13.78 -0.07 8.47
C LEU A 36 -14.17 0.58 9.80
N GLU A 37 -13.35 1.49 10.30
CA GLU A 37 -13.56 2.19 11.57
C GLU A 37 -14.26 3.54 11.38
N ASP A 38 -14.36 4.02 10.14
CA ASP A 38 -14.96 5.30 9.79
C ASP A 38 -15.88 5.16 8.57
N ASN A 39 -17.19 5.22 8.83
CA ASN A 39 -18.20 5.13 7.79
C ASN A 39 -18.29 6.39 6.92
N GLU A 40 -18.00 7.57 7.47
CA GLU A 40 -18.02 8.82 6.70
C GLU A 40 -16.87 8.80 5.69
N LEU A 41 -15.67 8.40 6.11
CA LEU A 41 -14.54 8.18 5.21
C LEU A 41 -14.86 7.11 4.16
N ARG A 42 -15.50 6.01 4.57
CA ARG A 42 -15.83 4.89 3.68
C ARG A 42 -16.76 5.28 2.54
N GLU A 43 -17.80 6.06 2.82
CA GLU A 43 -18.75 6.47 1.79
C GLU A 43 -18.22 7.70 1.04
N GLY A 44 -17.64 8.68 1.75
CA GLY A 44 -17.08 9.89 1.15
C GLY A 44 -15.98 9.62 0.14
N ILE A 45 -15.09 8.65 0.40
CA ILE A 45 -14.03 8.31 -0.56
C ILE A 45 -14.58 7.68 -1.84
N LYS A 46 -15.71 6.96 -1.80
CA LYS A 46 -16.29 6.39 -3.02
C LYS A 46 -16.88 7.47 -3.91
N GLU A 47 -17.56 8.44 -3.30
CA GLU A 47 -18.15 9.58 -4.00
C GLU A 47 -17.06 10.48 -4.59
N PHE A 48 -16.04 10.81 -3.79
CA PHE A 48 -14.93 11.67 -4.19
C PHE A 48 -14.17 11.10 -5.40
N SER A 49 -13.83 9.82 -5.37
CA SER A 49 -13.12 9.13 -6.46
C SER A 49 -14.01 8.76 -7.64
N GLN A 50 -15.33 8.91 -7.49
CA GLN A 50 -16.33 8.30 -8.38
C GLN A 50 -16.06 6.79 -8.58
N TRP A 51 -15.64 6.10 -7.52
CA TRP A 51 -15.20 4.71 -7.56
C TRP A 51 -15.81 3.88 -6.42
N PRO A 52 -16.54 2.79 -6.72
CA PRO A 52 -17.40 2.13 -5.73
C PRO A 52 -16.67 1.17 -4.77
N THR A 53 -15.41 0.82 -5.06
CA THR A 53 -14.70 -0.26 -4.33
C THR A 53 -13.51 0.23 -3.51
N ILE A 54 -13.07 -0.63 -2.57
CA ILE A 54 -11.93 -0.44 -1.68
C ILE A 54 -11.10 -1.73 -1.73
N PRO A 55 -9.76 -1.68 -1.81
CA PRO A 55 -8.88 -0.52 -1.63
C PRO A 55 -8.86 0.46 -2.81
N GLN A 56 -8.41 1.69 -2.54
CA GLN A 56 -8.13 2.73 -3.52
C GLN A 56 -6.73 3.26 -3.26
N LEU A 57 -5.94 3.45 -4.32
CA LEU A 57 -4.60 4.03 -4.27
C LEU A 57 -4.64 5.46 -4.80
N TYR A 58 -3.94 6.34 -4.10
CA TYR A 58 -3.68 7.71 -4.47
C TYR A 58 -2.18 7.97 -4.48
N VAL A 59 -1.68 8.67 -5.49
CA VAL A 59 -0.30 9.14 -5.58
C VAL A 59 -0.35 10.61 -5.99
N ASP A 60 0.39 11.47 -5.29
CA ASP A 60 0.38 12.93 -5.51
C ASP A 60 -1.03 13.55 -5.57
N LYS A 61 -1.93 13.05 -4.72
CA LYS A 61 -3.35 13.46 -4.62
C LYS A 61 -4.20 13.07 -5.83
N GLU A 62 -3.66 12.33 -6.78
CA GLU A 62 -4.39 11.79 -7.93
C GLU A 62 -4.85 10.36 -7.68
N PHE A 63 -6.09 10.06 -8.09
CA PHE A 63 -6.65 8.72 -7.98
C PHE A 63 -6.02 7.81 -9.04
N VAL A 64 -5.36 6.74 -8.60
CA VAL A 64 -4.72 5.77 -9.50
C VAL A 64 -5.69 4.64 -9.86
N GLY A 65 -6.35 4.06 -8.85
CA GLY A 65 -7.27 2.94 -9.08
C GLY A 65 -7.52 2.05 -7.88
N GLY A 66 -8.34 1.02 -8.10
CA GLY A 66 -8.56 -0.08 -7.16
C GLY A 66 -7.57 -1.23 -7.33
N CYS A 67 -7.76 -2.31 -6.56
CA CYS A 67 -6.84 -3.46 -6.51
C CYS A 67 -6.49 -4.05 -7.89
N ASP A 68 -7.48 -4.23 -8.78
CA ASP A 68 -7.26 -4.87 -10.09
C ASP A 68 -6.40 -3.99 -11.01
N ILE A 69 -6.60 -2.67 -10.96
CA ILE A 69 -5.81 -1.70 -11.73
C ILE A 69 -4.38 -1.68 -11.20
N ILE A 70 -4.19 -1.61 -9.88
CA ILE A 70 -2.87 -1.63 -9.24
C ILE A 70 -2.13 -2.92 -9.61
N MET A 71 -2.82 -4.06 -9.59
CA MET A 71 -2.25 -5.35 -9.98
C MET A 71 -1.87 -5.37 -11.48
N SER A 72 -2.69 -4.81 -12.36
CA SER A 72 -2.38 -4.70 -13.79
C SER A 72 -1.17 -3.79 -14.05
N MET A 73 -1.14 -2.60 -13.43
CA MET A 73 -0.02 -1.66 -13.57
C MET A 73 1.29 -2.23 -13.00
N SER A 74 1.20 -3.04 -11.94
CA SER A 74 2.36 -3.75 -11.40
C SER A 74 2.89 -4.80 -12.38
N GLN A 75 2.02 -5.45 -13.17
CA GLN A 75 2.43 -6.44 -14.16
C GLN A 75 3.00 -5.80 -15.43
N SER A 76 2.47 -4.64 -15.83
CA SER A 76 2.98 -3.91 -17.00
C SER A 76 4.24 -3.09 -16.72
N GLY A 77 4.56 -2.84 -15.45
CA GLY A 77 5.67 -1.98 -15.03
C GLY A 77 5.28 -0.51 -14.87
N GLU A 78 4.09 -0.11 -15.31
CA GLU A 78 3.58 1.27 -15.19
C GLU A 78 3.51 1.76 -13.74
N LEU A 79 3.27 0.85 -12.79
CA LEU A 79 3.24 1.20 -11.37
C LEU A 79 4.62 1.62 -10.85
N ALA A 80 5.68 0.93 -11.29
CA ALA A 80 7.05 1.26 -10.90
C ALA A 80 7.43 2.65 -11.43
N ASP A 81 7.18 2.90 -12.72
CA ASP A 81 7.42 4.19 -13.36
C ASP A 81 6.67 5.34 -12.67
N LEU A 82 5.42 5.09 -12.27
CA LEU A 82 4.60 6.07 -11.56
C LEU A 82 5.19 6.39 -10.19
N LEU A 83 5.53 5.38 -9.40
CA LEU A 83 6.08 5.54 -8.05
C LEU A 83 7.48 6.17 -8.06
N GLU A 84 8.30 5.86 -9.05
CA GLU A 84 9.61 6.49 -9.25
C GLU A 84 9.47 7.98 -9.57
N LYS A 85 8.58 8.33 -10.50
CA LYS A 85 8.28 9.74 -10.85
C LYS A 85 7.75 10.54 -9.66
N ALA A 86 6.94 9.90 -8.81
CA ALA A 86 6.44 10.49 -7.57
C ALA A 86 7.48 10.52 -6.44
N ASN A 87 8.70 10.01 -6.68
CA ASN A 87 9.75 9.87 -5.66
C ASN A 87 9.23 9.13 -4.41
N ALA A 88 8.42 8.09 -4.61
CA ALA A 88 7.74 7.35 -3.54
C ALA A 88 8.50 6.07 -3.12
N LEU A 89 9.57 5.71 -3.83
CA LEU A 89 10.36 4.51 -3.57
C LEU A 89 11.46 4.78 -2.54
N VAL A 90 11.90 3.72 -1.85
CA VAL A 90 13.09 3.80 -0.98
C VAL A 90 14.32 4.17 -1.80
N PRO A 91 15.18 5.07 -1.29
CA PRO A 91 16.46 5.35 -1.93
C PRO A 91 17.31 4.08 -1.94
N ALA A 92 18.17 3.92 -2.95
CA ALA A 92 18.98 2.72 -3.17
C ALA A 92 20.11 2.50 -2.13
N GLU A 93 20.04 3.10 -0.95
CA GLU A 93 21.04 2.94 0.11
C GLU A 93 20.38 2.52 1.44
N GLU A 94 20.87 1.39 1.96
CA GLU A 94 20.60 0.68 3.23
C GLU A 94 19.41 -0.30 3.28
N GLU A 95 19.64 -1.49 2.70
CA GLU A 95 19.15 -2.74 3.28
C GLU A 95 19.72 -2.91 4.71
N GLU A 96 19.13 -2.28 5.72
CA GLU A 96 19.33 -2.69 7.11
C GLU A 96 18.42 -3.89 7.41
N ILE A 97 19.04 -5.05 7.26
CA ILE A 97 18.56 -6.37 7.60
C ILE A 97 18.21 -6.41 9.10
N SER A 98 16.94 -6.26 9.47
CA SER A 98 16.49 -6.73 10.80
C SER A 98 16.15 -8.23 10.74
N SER A 99 17.19 -9.05 10.52
CA SER A 99 17.15 -10.47 10.84
C SER A 99 17.73 -10.65 12.25
N GLU A 100 16.88 -10.74 13.27
CA GLU A 100 17.25 -11.38 14.52
C GLU A 100 16.34 -12.57 14.76
N GLY A 101 16.75 -13.71 14.21
CA GLY A 101 16.60 -14.97 14.92
C GLY A 101 17.92 -15.30 15.59
N LYS A 102 17.91 -15.61 16.90
CA LYS A 102 18.40 -16.90 17.45
C LYS A 102 18.40 -16.90 18.99
N THR A 103 17.63 -17.83 19.52
CA THR A 103 17.78 -18.62 20.75
C THR A 103 19.20 -18.71 21.36
N SER A 104 19.33 -18.46 22.68
CA SER A 104 20.13 -19.27 23.64
C SER A 104 19.66 -18.97 25.07
N GLU A 105 19.06 -19.94 25.76
CA GLU A 105 19.69 -20.74 26.83
C GLU A 105 19.77 -20.00 28.18
N LYS A 106 18.85 -20.33 29.09
CA LYS A 106 18.98 -20.03 30.53
C LYS A 106 19.36 -21.32 31.26
N ALA A 107 20.55 -21.24 31.86
CA ALA A 107 21.10 -21.90 33.05
C ALA A 107 20.36 -23.11 33.64
#